data_AF-A0A2S8G0H8-F1
#
_entry.id   AF-A0A2S8G0H8-F1
#
_cell.length_a   1.000
_cell.length_b   1.000
_cell.length_c   1.000
_cell.angle_alpha   90.00
_cell.angle_beta   90.00
_cell.angle_gamma   90.00
#
_symmetry.space_group_name_H-M   'P 1'
#
loop_
_entity.id
_entity.type
_entity.pdbx_description
1 polymer ?
#
loop_
_entity_poly.entity_id
_entity_poly.type
_entity_poly.pdbx_seq_one_letter_code
_entity_poly.pdbx_strand_id
1 'polypeptide(L)'
;MSQSAIDRLNRAKRQYDRGMLSTHEYPIELVCCAGYLPFAEFLNHVPSELIPQLQQLAADAPACPEDVNHFAMGAFTSGEFLEEWNAKLREEYFSGCQRLREGFFPDRERKS
;
A
#
# COMPACT_ATOMS: atom_id res chain seq x y z
N MET A 1 -17.41 -6.18 3.14
CA MET A 1 -16.24 -5.66 2.42
C MET A 1 -15.28 -6.81 2.21
N SER A 2 -14.71 -7.02 1.01
CA SER A 2 -13.34 -7.55 0.80
C SER A 2 -13.05 -8.09 -0.61
N GLN A 3 -14.06 -8.53 -1.39
CA GLN A 3 -13.82 -9.18 -2.69
C GLN A 3 -12.96 -8.30 -3.64
N SER A 4 -13.26 -7.00 -3.71
CA SER A 4 -12.53 -6.05 -4.55
C SER A 4 -11.07 -5.85 -4.14
N ALA A 5 -10.75 -5.92 -2.84
CA ALA A 5 -9.39 -5.76 -2.33
C ALA A 5 -8.55 -7.03 -2.53
N ILE A 6 -9.14 -8.21 -2.33
CA ILE A 6 -8.51 -9.50 -2.66
C ILE A 6 -8.28 -9.60 -4.18
N ASP A 7 -9.25 -9.19 -4.99
CA ASP A 7 -9.12 -9.14 -6.45
C ASP A 7 -8.00 -8.19 -6.88
N ARG A 8 -7.85 -7.05 -6.18
CA ARG A 8 -6.77 -6.09 -6.40
C ARG A 8 -5.41 -6.69 -6.06
N LEU A 9 -5.26 -7.38 -4.92
CA LEU A 9 -4.03 -8.11 -4.57
C LEU A 9 -3.65 -9.16 -5.62
N ASN A 10 -4.63 -9.98 -6.05
CA ASN A 10 -4.43 -10.99 -7.07
C ASN A 10 -4.08 -10.37 -8.43
N ARG A 11 -4.62 -9.19 -8.74
CA ARG A 11 -4.28 -8.44 -9.95
C ARG A 11 -2.85 -7.89 -9.88
N ALA A 12 -2.49 -7.26 -8.76
CA ALA A 12 -1.16 -6.72 -8.52
C ALA A 12 -0.09 -7.81 -8.63
N LYS A 13 -0.32 -8.97 -8.00
CA LYS A 13 0.57 -10.12 -8.12
C LYS A 13 0.76 -10.56 -9.59
N ARG A 14 -0.34 -10.71 -10.33
CA ARG A 14 -0.26 -11.07 -11.76
C ARG A 14 0.47 -10.01 -12.60
N GLN A 15 0.37 -8.74 -12.24
CA GLN A 15 1.08 -7.68 -12.92
C GLN A 15 2.58 -7.72 -12.62
N TYR A 16 2.96 -7.93 -11.36
CA TYR A 16 4.34 -8.13 -10.94
C TYR A 16 4.98 -9.35 -11.61
N ASP A 17 4.30 -10.51 -11.59
CA ASP A 17 4.78 -11.76 -12.21
C ASP A 17 4.98 -11.61 -13.74
N ARG A 18 4.26 -10.67 -14.37
CA ARG A 18 4.38 -10.33 -15.80
C ARG A 18 5.35 -9.18 -16.09
N GLY A 19 6.03 -8.65 -15.07
CA GLY A 19 6.95 -7.51 -15.19
C GLY A 19 6.27 -6.18 -15.49
N MET A 20 4.96 -6.06 -15.28
CA MET A 20 4.21 -4.81 -15.44
C MET A 20 4.25 -3.91 -14.21
N LEU A 21 4.49 -4.48 -13.02
CA LEU A 21 4.85 -3.73 -11.82
C LEU A 21 6.32 -4.01 -11.52
N SER A 22 7.07 -2.96 -11.23
CA SER A 22 8.44 -3.06 -10.74
C SER A 22 8.47 -3.59 -9.30
N THR A 23 9.68 -3.94 -8.86
CA THR A 23 9.98 -4.28 -7.45
C THR A 23 9.71 -3.14 -6.47
N HIS A 24 9.53 -1.90 -6.97
CA HIS A 24 9.19 -0.74 -6.15
C HIS A 24 7.68 -0.49 -6.14
N GLU A 25 7.00 -0.67 -7.26
CA GLU A 25 5.56 -0.43 -7.37
C GLU A 25 4.71 -1.53 -6.74
N TYR A 26 5.17 -2.78 -6.78
CA TYR A 26 4.40 -3.89 -6.21
C TYR A 26 4.21 -3.78 -4.69
N PRO A 27 5.25 -3.49 -3.87
CA PRO A 27 5.08 -3.23 -2.45
C PRO A 27 4.15 -2.04 -2.15
N ILE A 28 4.17 -0.98 -2.96
CA ILE A 28 3.26 0.17 -2.81
C ILE A 28 1.80 -0.28 -2.95
N GLU A 29 1.51 -1.08 -3.97
CA GLU A 29 0.16 -1.59 -4.21
C GLU A 29 -0.29 -2.56 -3.10
N LEU A 30 0.63 -3.36 -2.54
CA LEU A 30 0.35 -4.19 -1.37
C LEU A 30 -0.01 -3.34 -0.15
N VAL A 31 0.74 -2.25 0.11
CA VAL A 31 0.43 -1.31 1.19
C VAL A 31 -0.98 -0.73 1.01
N CYS A 32 -1.31 -0.23 -0.19
CA CYS A 32 -2.66 0.30 -0.45
C CYS A 32 -3.75 -0.73 -0.18
N CYS A 33 -3.54 -2.01 -0.53
CA CYS A 33 -4.49 -3.08 -0.26
C CYS A 33 -4.65 -3.39 1.23
N ALA A 34 -3.59 -3.21 2.04
CA ALA A 34 -3.62 -3.46 3.48
C ALA A 34 -4.64 -2.56 4.22
N GLY A 35 -4.92 -1.36 3.69
CA GLY A 35 -5.92 -0.45 4.26
C GLY A 35 -7.37 -0.98 4.20
N TYR A 36 -7.64 -2.00 3.38
CA TYR A 36 -8.99 -2.50 3.11
C TYR A 36 -9.27 -3.91 3.65
N LEU A 37 -8.26 -4.58 4.19
CA LEU A 37 -8.34 -5.96 4.64
C LEU A 37 -7.99 -6.10 6.13
N PRO A 38 -8.59 -7.05 6.84
CA PRO A 38 -8.07 -7.49 8.14
C PRO A 38 -6.62 -7.92 8.01
N PHE A 39 -5.75 -7.51 8.94
CA PHE A 39 -4.31 -7.72 8.86
C PHE A 39 -3.90 -9.20 8.67
N ALA A 40 -4.53 -10.10 9.43
CA ALA A 40 -4.28 -11.54 9.30
C ALA A 40 -4.71 -12.10 7.93
N GLU A 41 -5.82 -11.59 7.37
CA GLU A 41 -6.29 -11.98 6.04
C GLU A 41 -5.33 -11.46 4.96
N PHE A 42 -4.90 -10.20 5.06
CA PHE A 42 -3.91 -9.60 4.18
C PHE A 42 -2.61 -10.42 4.12
N LEU A 43 -2.05 -10.79 5.28
CA LEU A 43 -0.81 -11.55 5.34
C LEU A 43 -0.91 -12.94 4.68
N ASN A 44 -2.08 -13.57 4.65
CA ASN A 44 -2.28 -14.85 3.96
C ASN A 44 -2.11 -14.74 2.43
N HIS A 45 -2.22 -13.54 1.87
CA HIS A 45 -2.10 -13.27 0.43
C HIS A 45 -0.76 -12.67 0.04
N VAL A 46 0.11 -12.35 1.01
CA VAL A 46 1.38 -11.69 0.79
C VAL A 46 2.51 -12.72 0.83
N PRO A 47 3.38 -12.77 -0.19
CA PRO A 47 4.58 -13.60 -0.15
C PRO A 47 5.47 -13.26 1.04
N SER A 48 5.92 -14.28 1.77
CA SER A 48 6.68 -14.13 3.02
C SER A 48 7.96 -13.29 2.89
N GLU A 49 8.58 -13.34 1.71
CA GLU A 49 9.78 -12.57 1.36
C GLU A 49 9.55 -11.06 1.30
N LEU A 50 8.30 -10.61 1.14
CA LEU A 50 7.93 -9.19 1.13
C LEU A 50 7.56 -8.66 2.51
N ILE A 51 7.33 -9.54 3.50
CA ILE A 51 6.98 -9.13 4.87
C ILE A 51 8.02 -8.18 5.47
N PRO A 52 9.35 -8.42 5.39
CA PRO A 52 10.33 -7.48 5.93
C PRO A 52 10.26 -6.09 5.29
N GLN A 53 9.99 -6.03 3.98
CA GLN A 53 9.85 -4.75 3.28
C GLN A 53 8.60 -4.00 3.75
N LEU A 54 7.47 -4.69 3.92
CA LEU A 54 6.24 -4.10 4.44
C LEU A 54 6.39 -3.63 5.89
N GLN A 55 7.14 -4.37 6.71
CA GLN A 55 7.49 -3.94 8.07
C GLN A 55 8.29 -2.64 8.07
N GLN A 56 9.26 -2.51 7.16
CA GLN A 56 10.03 -1.27 7.02
C GLN A 56 9.12 -0.09 6.61
N LEU A 57 8.26 -0.29 5.60
CA LEU A 57 7.30 0.74 5.16
C LEU A 57 6.30 1.12 6.26
N ALA A 58 5.90 0.18 7.11
CA ALA A 58 5.05 0.43 8.27
C ALA A 58 5.80 1.17 9.39
N ALA A 59 7.08 0.86 9.60
CA ALA A 59 7.92 1.56 10.57
C ALA A 59 8.10 3.03 10.16
N ASP A 60 8.35 3.27 8.88
CA ASP A 60 8.53 4.58 8.26
C ASP A 60 7.21 5.21 7.78
N ALA A 61 6.07 4.70 8.24
CA ALA A 61 4.77 5.17 7.79
C ALA A 61 4.62 6.70 7.97
N PRO A 62 4.11 7.39 6.94
CA PRO A 62 4.01 8.86 6.90
C PRO A 62 3.10 9.38 8.02
N ALA A 63 3.32 10.62 8.45
CA ALA A 63 2.53 11.24 9.51
C ALA A 63 1.18 11.73 8.98
N CYS A 64 1.14 12.19 7.73
CA CYS A 64 -0.10 12.53 7.02
C CYS A 64 -0.03 12.15 5.52
N PRO A 65 -1.16 12.08 4.80
CA PRO A 65 -1.19 11.74 3.38
C PRO A 65 -0.32 12.65 2.51
N GLU A 66 -0.15 13.91 2.89
CA GLU A 66 0.66 14.91 2.17
C GLU A 66 2.16 14.58 2.18
N ASP A 67 2.63 13.81 3.17
CA ASP A 67 4.03 13.37 3.26
C ASP A 67 4.36 12.26 2.23
N VAL A 68 3.34 11.70 1.57
CA VAL A 68 3.50 10.63 0.60
C VAL A 68 3.95 11.20 -0.76
N ASN A 69 5.25 11.13 -1.02
CA ASN A 69 5.82 11.43 -2.34
C ASN A 69 5.77 10.17 -3.23
N HIS A 70 4.68 9.97 -3.98
CA HIS A 70 4.64 8.92 -4.99
C HIS A 70 5.44 9.32 -6.23
N PHE A 71 6.14 8.34 -6.83
CA PHE A 71 6.69 8.46 -8.17
C PHE A 71 5.55 8.83 -9.13
N ALA A 72 5.66 9.98 -9.80
CA ALA A 72 4.73 10.34 -10.85
C ALA A 72 4.80 9.29 -11.97
N MET A 73 3.76 8.45 -12.07
CA MET A 73 3.58 7.50 -13.15
C MET A 73 3.52 8.27 -14.47
N GLY A 74 4.59 8.19 -15.25
CA GLY A 74 4.66 8.84 -16.55
C GLY A 74 3.64 8.20 -17.51
N ALA A 75 2.57 8.94 -17.82
CA ALA A 75 2.04 9.19 -19.18
C ALA A 75 0.53 9.52 -19.19
N PHE A 76 0.20 10.60 -19.92
CA PHE A 76 -1.09 10.87 -20.59
C PHE A 76 -2.39 10.90 -19.75
N THR A 77 -2.39 11.58 -18.61
CA THR A 77 -3.63 12.04 -17.96
C THR A 77 -3.62 13.57 -17.87
N SER A 78 -4.77 14.25 -17.85
CA SER A 78 -4.80 15.70 -17.62
C SER A 78 -4.32 16.01 -16.20
N GLY A 79 -3.64 17.15 -16.00
CA GLY A 79 -3.01 17.49 -14.71
C GLY A 79 -3.95 17.39 -13.51
N GLU A 80 -5.19 17.88 -13.63
CA GLU A 80 -6.20 17.84 -12.55
C GLU A 80 -6.64 16.40 -12.19
N PHE A 81 -6.86 15.53 -13.19
CA PHE A 81 -7.20 14.12 -12.94
C PHE A 81 -6.01 13.33 -12.37
N LEU A 82 -4.79 13.67 -12.76
CA LEU A 82 -3.57 13.14 -12.14
C LEU A 82 -3.46 13.58 -10.68
N GLU A 83 -3.73 14.84 -10.37
CA GLU A 83 -3.66 15.37 -9.01
C GLU A 83 -4.67 14.72 -8.07
N GLU A 84 -5.92 14.54 -8.51
CA GLU A 84 -6.95 13.83 -7.74
C GLU A 84 -6.65 12.34 -7.59
N TRP A 85 -6.22 11.68 -8.67
CA TRP A 85 -5.84 10.27 -8.60
C TRP A 85 -4.64 10.05 -7.68
N ASN A 86 -3.66 10.97 -7.71
CA ASN A 86 -2.54 10.99 -6.79
C ASN A 86 -3.00 11.32 -5.36
N ALA A 87 -3.96 12.22 -5.14
CA ALA A 87 -4.51 12.48 -3.81
C ALA A 87 -5.16 11.23 -3.21
N LYS A 88 -6.01 10.55 -3.99
CA LYS A 88 -6.61 9.30 -3.56
C LYS A 88 -5.56 8.24 -3.26
N LEU A 89 -4.60 8.02 -4.17
CA LEU A 89 -3.56 7.02 -3.96
C LEU A 89 -2.71 7.31 -2.71
N ARG A 90 -2.41 8.59 -2.44
CA ARG A 90 -1.72 9.02 -1.21
C ARG A 90 -2.53 8.67 0.04
N GLU A 91 -3.85 8.89 0.01
CA GLU A 91 -4.74 8.49 1.12
C GLU A 91 -4.76 6.97 1.31
N GLU A 92 -4.88 6.19 0.22
CA GLU A 92 -4.87 4.73 0.27
C GLU A 92 -3.54 4.20 0.85
N TYR A 93 -2.42 4.75 0.37
CA TYR A 93 -1.10 4.37 0.82
C TYR A 93 -0.88 4.74 2.30
N PHE A 94 -1.24 5.96 2.70
CA PHE A 94 -1.19 6.40 4.09
C PHE A 94 -2.01 5.48 4.99
N SER A 95 -3.27 5.22 4.63
CA SER A 95 -4.15 4.32 5.38
C SER A 95 -3.57 2.91 5.49
N GLY A 96 -3.03 2.38 4.39
CA GLY A 96 -2.33 1.10 4.36
C GLY A 96 -1.13 1.05 5.30
N CYS A 97 -0.28 2.07 5.26
CA CYS A 97 0.87 2.23 6.13
C CYS A 97 0.48 2.26 7.63
N GLN A 98 -0.56 3.01 8.00
CA GLN A 98 -1.07 3.02 9.38
C GLN A 98 -1.59 1.64 9.79
N ARG A 99 -2.37 0.99 8.91
CA ARG A 99 -2.92 -0.34 9.21
C ARG A 99 -1.86 -1.41 9.38
N LEU A 100 -0.80 -1.35 8.57
CA LEU A 100 0.37 -2.22 8.73
C LEU A 100 1.14 -1.89 10.01
N ARG A 101 1.25 -0.62 10.39
CA ARG A 101 1.91 -0.21 11.64
C ARG A 101 1.17 -0.75 12.86
N GLU A 102 -0.15 -0.61 12.91
CA GLU A 102 -1.02 -1.20 13.94
C GLU A 102 -0.84 -2.73 14.01
N GLY A 103 -0.79 -3.40 12.86
CA GLY A 103 -0.69 -4.86 12.78
C GLY A 103 0.68 -5.42 13.16
N PHE A 104 1.77 -4.79 12.69
CA PHE A 104 3.14 -5.23 12.96
C PHE A 104 3.70 -4.73 14.30
N PHE A 105 3.25 -3.56 14.77
CA PHE A 105 3.79 -2.88 15.95
C PHE A 105 2.68 -2.44 16.93
N PRO A 106 1.84 -3.36 17.42
CA PRO A 106 0.68 -3.02 18.27
C PRO A 106 1.06 -2.29 19.57
N ASP A 107 2.29 -2.47 20.06
CA ASP A 107 2.76 -1.81 21.29
C ASP A 107 3.27 -0.38 21.09
N ARG A 108 3.49 0.08 19.84
CA ARG A 108 3.99 1.44 19.56
C ARG A 108 2.94 2.53 19.80
N GLU A 109 1.65 2.19 19.76
CA GLU A 109 0.56 3.16 19.96
C GLU A 109 0.23 3.44 21.44
N ARG A 110 0.75 2.65 22.39
CA ARG A 110 0.58 2.90 23.84
C ARG A 110 1.51 3.99 24.37
N LYS A 111 1.59 5.14 23.72
CA LYS A 111 2.13 6.37 24.30
C LYS A 111 1.36 7.58 23.76
N SER A 112 0.26 7.89 24.42
CA SER A 112 -0.32 9.23 24.52
C SER A 112 -1.05 9.34 25.84
#